data_AF-A0A099D3P5-F1
#
_entry.id   AF-A0A099D3P5-F1
#
_cell.length_a   1.000
_cell.length_b   1.000
_cell.length_c   1.000
_cell.angle_alpha   90.00
_cell.angle_beta   90.00
_cell.angle_gamma   90.00
#
_symmetry.space_group_name_H-M   'P 1'
#
loop_
_entity.id
_entity.type
_entity.pdbx_description
1 polymer ?
#
loop_
_entity_poly.entity_id
_entity_poly.type
_entity_poly.pdbx_seq_one_letter_code
_entity_poly.pdbx_strand_id
1 'polypeptide(L)'
;MTGEPSDLESVAAEALPRLGATALRTLADRIQAGWPEQAVLAGPGEEYTEIARAVLDARAAAGRSAEETAGFLRGLAAGYNRRAAEISVEPVWSGPGTHPVPVRATARVLVELIERASHELMLMTYSARPHEQLRRALREAAERGVAVTVVVETLRGARGALGGPEPAEAFAGVGGIELWHWPPQQRTERNSRTHAKIAVADRRELLVSSANLTQSGVDRNIEAGLRVRGGTAPERAAEHLTELKTRGVLERLAETRQQEGG
;
A
#
# COMPACT_ATOMS: atom_id res chain seq x y z
N MET A 1 -21.00 -18.70 -22.66
CA MET A 1 -20.06 -19.82 -22.78
C MET A 1 -18.73 -19.38 -22.19
N THR A 2 -18.50 -19.64 -20.92
CA THR A 2 -17.15 -19.59 -20.34
C THR A 2 -16.49 -20.91 -20.74
N GLY A 3 -15.73 -20.90 -21.83
CA GLY A 3 -14.93 -22.06 -22.22
C GLY A 3 -13.90 -22.34 -21.13
N GLU A 4 -13.72 -23.60 -20.77
CA GLU A 4 -12.58 -23.98 -19.94
C GLU A 4 -11.29 -23.55 -20.64
N PRO A 5 -10.32 -22.99 -19.90
CA PRO A 5 -9.08 -22.50 -20.50
C PRO A 5 -8.38 -23.63 -21.23
N SER A 6 -7.95 -23.37 -22.47
CA SER A 6 -7.15 -24.34 -23.22
C SER A 6 -5.83 -24.64 -22.51
N ASP A 7 -5.22 -25.80 -22.76
CA ASP A 7 -3.93 -26.19 -22.15
C ASP A 7 -2.85 -25.10 -22.36
N LEU A 8 -2.85 -24.45 -23.54
CA LEU A 8 -2.00 -23.30 -23.84
C LEU A 8 -2.27 -22.09 -22.93
N GLU A 9 -3.53 -21.80 -22.62
CA GLU A 9 -3.91 -20.69 -21.74
C GLU A 9 -3.36 -20.88 -20.32
N SER A 10 -3.49 -22.10 -19.79
CA SER A 10 -2.97 -22.47 -18.48
C SER A 10 -1.43 -22.42 -18.44
N VAL A 11 -0.77 -23.08 -19.40
CA VAL A 11 0.71 -23.11 -19.48
C VAL A 11 1.30 -21.70 -19.62
N ALA A 12 0.72 -20.84 -20.46
CA ALA A 12 1.21 -19.48 -20.61
C ALA A 12 0.92 -18.59 -19.39
N ALA A 13 -0.19 -18.82 -18.68
CA ALA A 13 -0.48 -18.11 -17.43
C ALA A 13 0.51 -18.47 -16.32
N GLU A 14 0.93 -19.74 -16.24
CA GLU A 14 1.97 -20.22 -15.31
C GLU A 14 3.38 -19.75 -15.70
N ALA A 15 3.65 -19.59 -17.00
CA ALA A 15 4.91 -19.07 -17.52
C ALA A 15 5.20 -17.63 -17.05
N LEU A 16 4.17 -16.80 -16.95
CA LEU A 16 4.26 -15.37 -16.72
C LEU A 16 4.94 -14.96 -15.38
N PRO A 17 4.57 -15.49 -14.20
CA PRO A 17 5.25 -15.16 -12.95
C PRO A 17 6.70 -15.70 -12.88
N ARG A 18 7.05 -16.72 -13.66
CA ARG A 18 8.38 -17.34 -13.69
C ARG A 18 9.34 -16.62 -14.65
N LEU A 19 8.89 -16.32 -15.87
CA LEU A 19 9.70 -15.61 -16.89
C LEU A 19 9.69 -14.09 -16.73
N GLY A 20 8.60 -13.54 -16.19
CA GLY A 20 8.32 -12.12 -16.25
C GLY A 20 7.88 -11.65 -17.64
N ALA A 21 7.22 -10.48 -17.68
CA ALA A 21 6.56 -9.99 -18.89
C ALA A 21 7.53 -9.66 -20.05
N THR A 22 8.79 -9.31 -19.77
CA THR A 22 9.78 -9.01 -20.82
C THR A 22 10.19 -10.26 -21.56
N ALA A 23 10.57 -11.33 -20.86
CA ALA A 23 10.95 -12.59 -21.49
C ALA A 23 9.76 -13.26 -22.20
N LEU A 24 8.54 -13.13 -21.64
CA LEU A 24 7.33 -13.62 -22.30
C LEU A 24 7.04 -12.89 -23.63
N ARG A 25 7.31 -11.57 -23.70
CA ARG A 25 7.24 -10.82 -24.97
C ARG A 25 8.29 -11.27 -25.97
N THR A 26 9.54 -11.46 -25.54
CA THR A 26 10.60 -12.00 -26.40
C THR A 26 10.24 -13.37 -26.97
N LEU A 27 9.65 -14.25 -26.16
CA LEU A 27 9.15 -15.55 -26.61
C LEU A 27 8.06 -15.38 -27.68
N ALA A 28 7.08 -14.51 -27.43
CA ALA A 28 6.01 -14.19 -28.37
C ALA A 28 6.54 -13.68 -29.72
N ASP A 29 7.52 -12.78 -29.68
CA ASP A 29 8.12 -12.17 -30.87
C ASP A 29 8.86 -13.21 -31.72
N ARG A 30 9.61 -14.13 -31.08
CA ARG A 30 10.32 -15.22 -31.77
C ARG A 30 9.37 -16.24 -32.37
N ILE A 31 8.28 -16.58 -31.67
CA ILE A 31 7.23 -17.46 -32.19
C ILE A 31 6.58 -16.84 -33.43
N GLN A 32 6.15 -15.57 -33.36
CA GLN A 32 5.52 -14.91 -34.51
C GLN A 32 6.46 -14.77 -35.70
N ALA A 33 7.74 -14.47 -35.45
CA ALA A 33 8.75 -14.34 -36.50
C ALA A 33 9.14 -15.69 -37.15
N GLY A 34 8.60 -16.82 -36.67
CA GLY A 34 8.87 -18.13 -37.25
C GLY A 34 10.32 -18.60 -37.05
N TRP A 35 10.95 -18.21 -35.94
CA TRP A 35 12.31 -18.64 -35.64
C TRP A 35 12.39 -20.17 -35.50
N PRO A 36 13.53 -20.80 -35.87
CA PRO A 36 13.77 -22.22 -35.58
C PRO A 36 13.60 -22.51 -34.10
N GLU A 37 13.07 -23.69 -33.75
CA GLU A 37 12.75 -24.06 -32.36
C GLU A 37 13.94 -23.84 -31.41
N GLN A 38 15.14 -24.25 -31.82
CA GLN A 38 16.36 -24.09 -31.02
C GLN A 38 16.64 -22.61 -30.70
N ALA A 39 16.31 -21.70 -31.62
CA ALA A 39 16.48 -20.26 -31.42
C ALA A 39 15.35 -19.63 -30.59
N VAL A 40 14.14 -20.20 -30.62
CA VAL A 40 13.03 -19.79 -29.72
C VAL A 40 13.37 -20.14 -28.27
N LEU A 41 13.90 -21.36 -28.07
CA LEU A 41 14.30 -21.91 -26.77
C LEU A 41 15.56 -21.26 -26.18
N ALA A 42 16.40 -20.63 -27.00
CA ALA A 42 17.63 -19.98 -26.55
C ALA A 42 17.36 -18.68 -25.76
N GLY A 43 17.34 -18.74 -24.44
CA GLY A 43 17.17 -17.58 -23.56
C GLY A 43 17.95 -17.68 -22.24
N PRO A 44 17.73 -16.72 -21.32
CA PRO A 44 18.51 -16.64 -20.09
C PRO A 44 18.15 -17.78 -19.12
N GLY A 45 19.03 -18.77 -19.03
CA GLY A 45 18.95 -19.85 -18.06
C GLY A 45 18.09 -21.05 -18.49
N GLU A 46 18.16 -22.11 -17.70
CA GLU A 46 17.45 -23.37 -17.93
C GLU A 46 15.92 -23.20 -17.80
N GLU A 47 15.48 -22.36 -16.86
CA GLU A 47 14.05 -22.08 -16.62
C GLU A 47 13.38 -21.43 -17.84
N TYR A 48 14.08 -20.53 -18.56
CA TYR A 48 13.56 -19.99 -19.81
C TYR A 48 13.31 -21.09 -20.84
N THR A 49 14.28 -22.00 -20.98
CA THR A 49 14.23 -23.08 -21.98
C THR A 49 13.10 -24.05 -21.68
N GLU A 50 12.93 -24.44 -20.41
CA GLU A 50 11.85 -25.31 -19.95
C GLU A 50 10.47 -24.72 -20.27
N ILE A 51 10.25 -23.47 -19.89
CA ILE A 51 8.96 -22.80 -20.05
C ILE A 51 8.68 -22.50 -21.53
N ALA A 52 9.67 -22.05 -22.29
CA ALA A 52 9.51 -21.82 -23.72
C ALA A 52 9.15 -23.12 -24.45
N ARG A 53 9.71 -24.27 -24.05
CA ARG A 53 9.35 -25.58 -24.58
C ARG A 53 7.91 -25.95 -24.24
N ALA A 54 7.49 -25.81 -22.98
CA ALA A 54 6.12 -26.09 -22.57
C ALA A 54 5.09 -25.26 -23.38
N VAL A 55 5.39 -23.98 -23.64
CA VAL A 55 4.53 -23.11 -24.46
C VAL A 55 4.47 -23.58 -25.93
N LEU A 56 5.58 -24.04 -26.50
CA LEU A 56 5.63 -24.58 -27.87
C LEU A 56 4.87 -25.90 -27.98
N ASP A 57 5.02 -26.80 -27.01
CA ASP A 57 4.33 -28.08 -26.94
C ASP A 57 2.82 -27.87 -26.81
N ALA A 58 2.39 -26.98 -25.89
CA ALA A 58 0.97 -26.64 -25.71
C ALA A 58 0.37 -25.95 -26.94
N ARG A 59 1.15 -25.11 -27.64
CA ARG A 59 0.75 -24.52 -28.93
C ARG A 59 0.50 -25.60 -29.97
N ALA A 60 1.43 -26.55 -30.11
CA ALA A 60 1.33 -27.63 -31.09
C ALA A 60 0.14 -28.54 -30.79
N ALA A 61 -0.04 -28.93 -29.52
CA ALA A 61 -1.16 -29.76 -29.07
C ALA A 61 -2.52 -29.08 -29.29
N ALA A 62 -2.61 -27.77 -29.04
CA ALA A 62 -3.83 -26.99 -29.24
C ALA A 62 -4.08 -26.57 -30.70
N GLY A 63 -3.17 -26.90 -31.63
CA GLY A 63 -3.29 -26.53 -33.05
C GLY A 63 -3.32 -25.03 -33.32
N ARG A 64 -2.75 -24.20 -32.43
CA ARG A 64 -2.83 -22.74 -32.51
C ARG A 64 -1.79 -22.16 -33.46
N SER A 65 -2.18 -21.12 -34.19
CA SER A 65 -1.27 -20.40 -35.07
C SER A 65 -0.19 -19.65 -34.27
N ALA A 66 0.96 -19.39 -34.89
CA ALA A 66 2.01 -18.57 -34.26
C ALA A 66 1.51 -17.16 -33.92
N GLU A 67 0.61 -16.61 -34.74
CA GLU A 67 0.02 -15.29 -34.54
C GLU A 67 -0.93 -15.27 -33.32
N GLU A 68 -1.83 -16.25 -33.20
CA GLU A 68 -2.72 -16.36 -32.03
C GLU A 68 -1.91 -16.55 -30.74
N THR A 69 -0.93 -17.45 -30.73
CA THR A 69 -0.07 -17.67 -29.55
C THR A 69 0.68 -16.40 -29.19
N ALA A 70 1.33 -15.73 -30.15
CA ALA A 70 2.07 -14.50 -29.88
C ALA A 70 1.14 -13.37 -29.39
N GLY A 71 -0.03 -13.21 -30.00
CA GLY A 71 -1.05 -12.24 -29.56
C GLY A 71 -1.47 -12.48 -28.11
N PHE A 72 -1.73 -13.74 -27.74
CA PHE A 72 -2.09 -14.11 -26.38
C PHE A 72 -0.95 -13.87 -25.38
N LEU A 73 0.28 -14.30 -25.67
CA LEU A 73 1.45 -14.08 -24.82
C LEU A 73 1.74 -12.59 -24.60
N ARG A 74 1.61 -11.76 -25.65
CA ARG A 74 1.73 -10.29 -25.53
C ARG A 74 0.60 -9.70 -24.70
N GLY A 75 -0.63 -10.16 -24.88
CA GLY A 75 -1.78 -9.78 -24.06
C GLY A 75 -1.55 -10.07 -22.58
N LEU A 76 -1.09 -11.29 -22.25
CA LEU A 76 -0.71 -11.68 -20.89
C LEU A 76 0.42 -10.80 -20.33
N ALA A 77 1.49 -10.57 -21.10
CA ALA A 77 2.60 -9.74 -20.68
C ALA A 77 2.22 -8.25 -20.49
N ALA A 78 1.33 -7.73 -21.33
CA ALA A 78 0.80 -6.37 -21.19
C ALA A 78 -0.13 -6.25 -19.97
N GLY A 79 -1.03 -7.22 -19.77
CA GLY A 79 -1.91 -7.29 -18.61
C GLY A 79 -1.16 -7.44 -17.30
N TYR A 80 -0.10 -8.27 -17.26
CA TYR A 80 0.76 -8.43 -16.09
C TYR A 80 1.53 -7.16 -15.76
N ASN A 81 2.14 -6.52 -16.75
CA ASN A 81 2.84 -5.24 -16.50
C ASN A 81 1.90 -4.17 -16.01
N ARG A 82 0.69 -4.09 -16.57
CA ARG A 82 -0.31 -3.16 -16.13
C ARG A 82 -0.72 -3.46 -14.69
N ARG A 83 -0.96 -4.73 -14.33
CA ARG A 83 -1.31 -5.16 -12.97
C ARG A 83 -0.17 -4.98 -11.95
N ALA A 84 1.07 -5.27 -12.35
CA ALA A 84 2.27 -5.13 -11.52
C ALA A 84 2.67 -3.66 -11.33
N ALA A 85 2.41 -2.81 -12.33
CA ALA A 85 2.50 -1.36 -12.19
C ALA A 85 1.30 -0.78 -11.43
N GLU A 86 0.16 -1.48 -11.42
CA GLU A 86 -1.04 -1.08 -10.69
C GLU A 86 -0.87 -1.28 -9.18
N ILE A 87 -0.17 -2.30 -8.66
CA ILE A 87 -0.07 -2.53 -7.20
C ILE A 87 1.34 -2.95 -6.76
N SER A 88 1.96 -2.16 -5.88
CA SER A 88 3.18 -2.51 -5.16
C SER A 88 2.88 -2.68 -3.67
N VAL A 89 3.37 -3.76 -3.05
CA VAL A 89 3.23 -4.04 -1.61
C VAL A 89 4.63 -4.29 -1.04
N GLU A 90 5.10 -3.39 -0.17
CA GLU A 90 6.40 -3.47 0.48
C GLU A 90 6.22 -3.72 1.99
N PRO A 91 6.92 -4.70 2.59
CA PRO A 91 6.92 -4.86 4.04
C PRO A 91 7.67 -3.71 4.72
N VAL A 92 7.12 -3.24 5.83
CA VAL A 92 7.79 -2.30 6.74
C VAL A 92 7.90 -2.91 8.12
N TRP A 93 8.96 -2.53 8.83
CA TRP A 93 9.31 -3.14 10.10
C TRP A 93 10.02 -2.14 11.01
N SER A 94 9.74 -2.16 12.31
CA SER A 94 10.53 -1.47 13.34
C SER A 94 11.13 -2.47 14.34
N GLY A 95 12.10 -2.03 15.14
CA GLY A 95 12.85 -2.92 16.03
C GLY A 95 14.01 -3.64 15.32
N PRO A 96 14.51 -4.77 15.85
CA PRO A 96 15.67 -5.47 15.29
C PRO A 96 15.42 -5.95 13.85
N GLY A 97 16.31 -5.59 12.94
CA GLY A 97 16.38 -6.12 11.59
C GLY A 97 17.40 -7.26 11.46
N THR A 98 17.30 -8.05 10.41
CA THR A 98 18.31 -9.05 10.05
C THR A 98 18.94 -8.68 8.70
N HIS A 99 20.26 -8.79 8.58
CA HIS A 99 20.97 -8.48 7.33
C HIS A 99 20.46 -9.26 6.10
N PRO A 100 20.10 -10.57 6.20
CA PRO A 100 19.62 -11.34 5.05
C PRO A 100 18.21 -10.95 4.55
N VAL A 101 17.40 -10.28 5.38
CA VAL A 101 16.02 -9.91 5.04
C VAL A 101 15.85 -8.40 5.25
N PRO A 102 16.20 -7.58 4.24
CA PRO A 102 16.14 -6.14 4.36
C PRO A 102 14.68 -5.69 4.51
N VAL A 103 14.40 -4.97 5.59
CA VAL A 103 13.11 -4.34 5.88
C VAL A 103 13.31 -2.84 6.08
N ARG A 104 12.30 -2.05 5.75
CA ARG A 104 12.35 -0.59 5.88
C ARG A 104 11.73 -0.15 7.21
N ALA A 105 12.43 0.74 7.91
CA ALA A 105 11.96 1.31 9.17
C ALA A 105 10.58 1.97 9.02
N THR A 106 9.60 1.54 9.81
CA THR A 106 8.22 2.08 9.80
C THR A 106 8.21 3.61 9.93
N ALA A 107 9.02 4.16 10.84
CA ALA A 107 9.24 5.60 11.02
C ALA A 107 9.58 6.33 9.72
N ARG A 108 10.59 5.80 9.02
CA ARG A 108 11.11 6.39 7.79
C ARG A 108 10.08 6.31 6.68
N VAL A 109 9.38 5.18 6.55
CA VAL A 109 8.34 5.02 5.53
C VAL A 109 7.17 5.96 5.76
N LEU A 110 6.77 6.17 7.02
CA LEU A 110 5.74 7.15 7.37
C LEU A 110 6.17 8.57 7.01
N VAL A 111 7.40 8.98 7.36
CA VAL A 111 7.93 10.31 7.02
C VAL A 111 7.98 10.49 5.50
N GLU A 112 8.51 9.52 4.75
CA GLU A 112 8.56 9.58 3.29
C GLU A 112 7.17 9.67 2.65
N LEU A 113 6.17 8.98 3.20
CA LEU A 113 4.79 9.06 2.73
C LEU A 113 4.25 10.50 2.89
N ILE A 114 4.51 11.13 4.03
CA ILE A 114 4.09 12.51 4.33
C ILE A 114 4.83 13.52 3.44
N GLU A 115 6.13 13.33 3.23
CA GLU A 115 6.95 14.17 2.35
C GLU A 115 6.49 14.10 0.89
N ARG A 116 5.95 12.96 0.45
CA ARG A 116 5.46 12.76 -0.93
C ARG A 116 4.02 13.21 -1.16
N ALA A 117 3.24 13.38 -0.09
CA ALA A 117 1.85 13.84 -0.20
C ALA A 117 1.80 15.24 -0.86
N SER A 118 0.89 15.38 -1.83
CA SER A 118 0.78 16.57 -2.68
C SER A 118 -0.60 17.25 -2.63
N HIS A 119 -1.66 16.52 -2.29
CA HIS A 119 -3.04 17.01 -2.27
C HIS A 119 -3.75 16.72 -0.94
N GLU A 120 -3.70 15.47 -0.49
CA GLU A 120 -4.34 15.07 0.77
C GLU A 120 -3.50 14.05 1.53
N LEU A 121 -3.59 14.15 2.85
CA LEU A 121 -2.92 13.25 3.77
C LEU A 121 -3.90 12.90 4.90
N MET A 122 -4.20 11.61 5.05
CA MET A 122 -5.10 11.11 6.09
C MET A 122 -4.35 10.14 7.00
N LEU A 123 -4.32 10.43 8.30
CA LEU A 123 -3.73 9.54 9.30
C LEU A 123 -4.81 9.05 10.26
N MET A 124 -4.70 7.79 10.68
CA MET A 124 -5.40 7.30 11.87
C MET A 124 -4.39 6.70 12.83
N THR A 125 -4.53 6.96 14.13
CA THR A 125 -3.73 6.30 15.15
C THR A 125 -4.48 6.16 16.45
N TYR A 126 -4.15 5.13 17.23
CA TYR A 126 -4.75 4.91 18.55
C TYR A 126 -4.05 5.71 19.64
N SER A 127 -2.71 5.71 19.65
CA SER A 127 -1.93 6.51 20.59
C SER A 127 -0.87 7.31 19.84
N ALA A 128 -0.64 8.53 20.31
CA ALA A 128 0.33 9.43 19.73
C ALA A 128 1.09 10.20 20.81
N ARG A 129 2.36 10.47 20.54
CA ARG A 129 3.22 11.36 21.34
C ARG A 129 3.98 12.29 20.42
N PRO A 130 4.35 13.50 20.88
CA PRO A 130 5.15 14.42 20.08
C PRO A 130 6.41 13.72 19.54
N HIS A 131 6.60 13.76 18.23
CA HIS A 131 7.78 13.26 17.54
C HIS A 131 8.28 14.32 16.56
N GLU A 132 9.48 14.83 16.78
CA GLU A 132 9.98 16.04 16.10
C GLU A 132 9.99 15.90 14.58
N GLN A 133 10.57 14.82 14.05
CA GLN A 133 10.65 14.60 12.59
C GLN A 133 9.28 14.46 11.96
N LEU A 134 8.31 13.85 12.67
CA LEU A 134 6.96 13.68 12.18
C LEU A 134 6.21 15.01 12.16
N ARG A 135 6.32 15.80 13.24
CA ARG A 135 5.74 17.14 13.33
C ARG A 135 6.32 18.08 12.27
N ARG A 136 7.62 17.98 12.01
CA ARG A 136 8.29 18.73 10.92
C ARG A 136 7.71 18.34 9.56
N ALA A 137 7.68 17.05 9.22
CA ALA A 137 7.14 16.58 7.95
C ALA A 137 5.67 16.97 7.75
N LEU A 138 4.84 16.88 8.80
CA LEU A 138 3.44 17.30 8.76
C LEU A 138 3.29 18.82 8.55
N ARG A 139 4.12 19.62 9.21
CA ARG A 139 4.15 21.08 9.01
C ARG A 139 4.51 21.42 7.57
N GLU A 140 5.59 20.83 7.06
CA GLU A 140 6.04 21.03 5.68
C GLU A 140 4.95 20.59 4.67
N ALA A 141 4.20 19.53 4.96
CA ALA A 141 3.06 19.11 4.13
C ALA A 141 1.92 20.15 4.14
N ALA A 142 1.53 20.63 5.32
CA ALA A 142 0.52 21.68 5.45
C ALA A 142 0.95 22.98 4.75
N GLU A 143 2.22 23.37 4.85
CA GLU A 143 2.79 24.55 4.16
C GLU A 143 2.77 24.42 2.64
N ARG A 144 2.87 23.19 2.09
CA ARG A 144 2.66 22.92 0.66
C ARG A 144 1.19 22.99 0.22
N GLY A 145 0.25 23.19 1.16
CA GLY A 145 -1.19 23.20 0.89
C GLY A 145 -1.83 21.81 0.86
N VAL A 146 -1.16 20.77 1.38
CA VAL A 146 -1.75 19.44 1.53
C VAL A 146 -2.86 19.49 2.57
N ALA A 147 -4.05 18.96 2.26
CA ALA A 147 -5.13 18.83 3.22
C ALA A 147 -4.82 17.69 4.21
N VAL A 148 -4.42 18.03 5.43
CA VAL A 148 -4.02 17.05 6.45
C VAL A 148 -5.17 16.77 7.41
N THR A 149 -5.65 15.53 7.42
CA THR A 149 -6.63 14.99 8.39
C THR A 149 -5.93 13.98 9.30
N VAL A 150 -6.08 14.13 10.61
CA VAL A 150 -5.57 13.17 11.59
C VAL A 150 -6.70 12.72 12.50
N VAL A 151 -6.98 11.42 12.50
CA VAL A 151 -7.93 10.78 13.42
C VAL A 151 -7.16 10.17 14.57
N VAL A 152 -7.53 10.53 15.79
CA VAL A 152 -6.97 9.98 17.01
C VAL A 152 -8.05 9.34 17.88
N GLU A 153 -7.65 8.39 18.71
CA GLU A 153 -8.45 8.06 19.90
C GLU A 153 -8.26 9.15 20.98
N THR A 154 -9.25 9.27 21.87
CA THR A 154 -9.24 10.19 23.01
C THR A 154 -9.08 9.40 24.31
N LEU A 155 -8.59 10.02 25.39
CA LEU A 155 -8.54 9.37 26.70
C LEU A 155 -9.95 8.94 27.16
N ARG A 156 -10.94 9.80 26.94
CA ARG A 156 -12.35 9.50 27.22
C ARG A 156 -12.84 8.26 26.47
N GLY A 157 -12.52 8.16 25.18
CA GLY A 157 -12.93 7.02 24.35
C GLY A 157 -12.13 5.75 24.61
N ALA A 158 -10.89 5.86 25.09
CA ALA A 158 -10.11 4.69 25.49
C ALA A 158 -10.59 4.07 26.82
N ARG A 159 -11.32 4.83 27.65
CA ARG A 159 -11.86 4.41 28.96
C ARG A 159 -10.76 3.86 29.88
N GLY A 160 -9.68 4.61 30.03
CA GLY A 160 -8.54 4.22 30.89
C GLY A 160 -7.55 3.24 30.25
N ALA A 161 -7.82 2.74 29.03
CA ALA A 161 -6.86 1.94 28.27
C ALA A 161 -5.75 2.78 27.61
N LEU A 162 -5.87 4.11 27.67
CA LEU A 162 -4.80 5.06 27.40
C LEU A 162 -4.54 5.87 28.67
N GLY A 163 -3.26 6.12 28.95
CA GLY A 163 -2.81 7.02 30.01
C GLY A 163 -1.92 8.13 29.46
N GLY A 164 -1.60 9.12 30.29
CA GLY A 164 -0.79 10.28 29.90
C GLY A 164 -1.58 11.34 29.12
N PRO A 165 -0.88 12.20 28.35
CA PRO A 165 -1.51 13.28 27.58
C PRO A 165 -2.48 12.78 26.50
N GLU A 166 -3.43 13.64 26.10
CA GLU A 166 -4.35 13.33 25.00
C GLU A 166 -3.55 13.08 23.71
N PRO A 167 -3.85 12.02 22.94
CA PRO A 167 -3.13 11.76 21.68
C PRO A 167 -3.15 12.93 20.70
N ALA A 168 -4.21 13.75 20.70
CA ALA A 168 -4.31 14.97 19.90
C ALA A 168 -3.17 15.97 20.17
N GLU A 169 -2.63 16.00 21.39
CA GLU A 169 -1.54 16.92 21.78
C GLU A 169 -0.23 16.62 21.03
N ALA A 170 -0.06 15.42 20.47
CA ALA A 170 1.09 15.08 19.63
C ALA A 170 1.19 15.98 18.38
N PHE A 171 0.06 16.56 17.95
CA PHE A 171 -0.07 17.41 16.78
C PHE A 171 -0.27 18.89 17.13
N ALA A 172 -0.30 19.24 18.42
CA ALA A 172 -0.45 20.62 18.85
C ALA A 172 0.64 21.53 18.27
N GLY A 173 0.27 22.74 17.85
CA GLY A 173 1.19 23.71 17.23
C GLY A 173 1.64 23.36 15.81
N VAL A 174 1.07 22.33 15.17
CA VAL A 174 1.21 22.11 13.72
C VAL A 174 -0.05 22.67 13.05
N GLY A 175 0.06 23.87 12.48
CA GLY A 175 -1.05 24.54 11.79
C GLY A 175 -1.50 23.75 10.55
N GLY A 176 -2.76 23.95 10.14
CA GLY A 176 -3.31 23.33 8.93
C GLY A 176 -3.69 21.85 9.07
N ILE A 177 -3.63 21.27 10.27
CA ILE A 177 -4.09 19.90 10.54
C ILE A 177 -5.52 19.93 11.08
N GLU A 178 -6.41 19.15 10.45
CA GLU A 178 -7.71 18.84 11.01
C GLU A 178 -7.63 17.61 11.93
N LEU A 179 -7.92 17.79 13.22
CA LEU A 179 -8.00 16.71 14.19
C LEU A 179 -9.42 16.19 14.34
N TRP A 180 -9.57 14.86 14.31
CA TRP A 180 -10.85 14.17 14.38
C TRP A 180 -10.79 13.01 15.37
N HIS A 181 -11.94 12.57 15.86
CA HIS A 181 -12.06 11.36 16.69
C HIS A 181 -13.41 10.65 16.45
N TRP A 182 -13.48 9.36 16.79
CA TRP A 182 -14.74 8.63 16.86
C TRP A 182 -15.33 8.77 18.27
N PRO A 183 -16.36 9.60 18.51
CA PRO A 183 -16.87 9.86 19.85
C PRO A 183 -17.52 8.62 20.48
N PRO A 184 -17.39 8.42 21.81
CA PRO A 184 -18.01 7.28 22.51
C PRO A 184 -19.52 7.16 22.32
N GLN A 185 -20.21 8.28 22.12
CA GLN A 185 -21.66 8.36 21.94
C GLN A 185 -22.12 7.72 20.63
N GLN A 186 -21.25 7.66 19.64
CA GLN A 186 -21.54 7.09 18.32
C GLN A 186 -21.04 5.65 18.18
N ARG A 187 -20.68 5.02 19.30
CA ARG A 187 -20.22 3.62 19.33
C ARG A 187 -21.36 2.72 19.79
N THR A 188 -21.68 1.71 19.00
CA THR A 188 -22.66 0.69 19.36
C THR A 188 -22.16 -0.19 20.51
N GLU A 189 -20.87 -0.55 20.47
CA GLU A 189 -20.24 -1.42 21.47
C GLU A 189 -19.43 -0.62 22.48
N ARG A 190 -19.59 -0.92 23.77
CA ARG A 190 -19.00 -0.17 24.90
C ARG A 190 -17.47 -0.11 24.87
N ASN A 191 -16.83 -1.14 24.29
CA ASN A 191 -15.37 -1.31 24.25
C ASN A 191 -14.75 -1.06 22.87
N SER A 192 -15.53 -0.61 21.88
CA SER A 192 -15.00 -0.21 20.58
C SER A 192 -14.12 1.02 20.69
N ARG A 193 -13.04 1.06 19.92
CA ARG A 193 -12.02 2.12 19.92
C ARG A 193 -11.50 2.33 18.50
N THR A 194 -10.96 3.52 18.24
CA THR A 194 -10.21 3.77 17.01
C THR A 194 -8.84 3.12 17.11
N HIS A 195 -8.70 1.87 16.65
CA HIS A 195 -7.44 1.11 16.78
C HIS A 195 -6.65 0.96 15.46
N ALA A 196 -7.11 1.57 14.37
CA ALA A 196 -6.36 1.62 13.11
C ALA A 196 -5.06 2.42 13.29
N LYS A 197 -3.98 1.95 12.66
CA LYS A 197 -2.77 2.76 12.45
C LYS A 197 -2.46 2.75 10.96
N ILE A 198 -2.94 3.79 10.29
CA ILE A 198 -2.82 3.94 8.85
C ILE A 198 -2.40 5.36 8.49
N ALA A 199 -1.73 5.49 7.35
CA ALA A 199 -1.52 6.78 6.69
C ALA A 199 -1.82 6.62 5.21
N VAL A 200 -2.61 7.52 4.64
CA VAL A 200 -2.98 7.53 3.22
C VAL A 200 -2.56 8.86 2.62
N ALA A 201 -1.77 8.82 1.55
CA ALA A 201 -1.39 9.98 0.77
C ALA A 201 -2.03 9.92 -0.63
N ASP A 202 -2.70 11.01 -1.00
CA ASP A 202 -3.22 11.27 -2.35
C ASP A 202 -4.06 10.14 -2.97
N ARG A 203 -4.70 9.31 -2.14
CA ARG A 203 -5.44 8.08 -2.56
C ARG A 203 -4.61 7.09 -3.38
N ARG A 204 -3.28 7.19 -3.33
CA ARG A 204 -2.36 6.43 -4.18
C ARG A 204 -1.37 5.59 -3.38
N GLU A 205 -1.20 5.94 -2.11
CA GLU A 205 -0.25 5.30 -1.23
C GLU A 205 -0.88 5.13 0.16
N LEU A 206 -0.82 3.90 0.68
CA LEU A 206 -1.34 3.51 1.98
C LEU A 206 -0.24 2.84 2.78
N LEU A 207 -0.02 3.30 3.99
CA LEU A 207 0.72 2.57 5.01
C LEU A 207 -0.29 1.98 6.00
N VAL A 208 -0.24 0.67 6.23
CA VAL A 208 -0.93 -0.01 7.34
C VAL A 208 0.12 -0.60 8.25
N SER A 209 0.04 -0.35 9.56
CA SER A 209 1.01 -0.90 10.51
C SER A 209 0.38 -1.26 11.85
N SER A 210 1.07 -2.07 12.65
CA SER A 210 0.78 -2.25 14.07
C SER A 210 1.30 -1.10 14.94
N ALA A 211 2.25 -0.30 14.43
CA ALA A 211 2.89 0.79 15.15
C ALA A 211 1.93 1.94 15.49
N ASN A 212 1.85 2.29 16.77
CA ASN A 212 1.28 3.57 17.20
C ASN A 212 2.26 4.72 16.94
N LEU A 213 1.79 5.97 16.86
CA LEU A 213 2.62 7.16 16.66
C LEU A 213 3.31 7.63 17.95
N THR A 214 3.96 6.70 18.65
CA THR A 214 4.78 6.97 19.83
C THR A 214 6.24 6.65 19.51
N GLN A 215 7.19 7.25 20.24
CA GLN A 215 8.61 6.93 20.01
C GLN A 215 8.91 5.43 20.15
N SER A 216 8.27 4.76 21.12
CA SER A 216 8.42 3.31 21.27
C SER A 216 7.80 2.53 20.10
N GLY A 217 6.59 2.87 19.65
CA GLY A 217 5.94 2.19 18.52
C GLY A 217 6.67 2.41 17.20
N VAL A 218 7.22 3.60 16.99
CA VAL A 218 7.82 3.97 15.71
C VAL A 218 9.28 3.49 15.59
N ASP A 219 10.05 3.47 16.68
CA ASP A 219 11.49 3.18 16.65
C ASP A 219 11.94 1.93 17.41
N ARG A 220 11.27 1.56 18.51
CA ARG A 220 11.82 0.58 19.49
C ARG A 220 11.12 -0.78 19.45
N ASN A 221 9.80 -0.77 19.39
CA ASN A 221 9.00 -1.97 19.38
C ASN A 221 9.18 -2.71 18.05
N ILE A 222 9.04 -4.03 18.11
CA ILE A 222 8.82 -4.83 16.90
C ILE A 222 7.41 -4.53 16.43
N GLU A 223 7.31 -3.81 15.33
CA GLU A 223 6.04 -3.54 14.65
C GLU A 223 6.17 -3.96 13.20
N ALA A 224 5.10 -4.52 12.66
CA ALA A 224 5.02 -4.93 11.28
C ALA A 224 4.04 -4.02 10.52
N GLY A 225 4.24 -3.90 9.23
CA GLY A 225 3.30 -3.19 8.38
C GLY A 225 3.52 -3.46 6.90
N LEU A 226 2.64 -2.89 6.11
CA LEU A 226 2.68 -2.93 4.66
C LEU A 226 2.51 -1.51 4.12
N ARG A 227 3.39 -1.15 3.19
CA ARG A 227 3.23 0.01 2.32
C ARG A 227 2.65 -0.48 1.00
N VAL A 228 1.48 0.01 0.65
CA VAL A 228 0.75 -0.32 -0.58
C VAL A 228 0.73 0.91 -1.47
N ARG A 229 1.19 0.77 -2.71
CA ARG A 229 1.05 1.80 -3.76
C ARG A 229 0.20 1.29 -4.89
N GLY A 230 -0.69 2.14 -5.37
CA GLY A 230 -1.65 1.80 -6.41
C GLY A 230 -2.68 0.75 -5.97
N GLY A 231 -3.43 0.20 -6.92
CA GLY A 231 -4.60 -0.62 -6.68
C GLY A 231 -5.72 0.20 -6.06
N THR A 232 -6.74 -0.50 -5.57
CA THR A 232 -7.91 0.16 -4.97
C THR A 232 -7.74 0.40 -3.47
N ALA A 233 -6.77 -0.23 -2.79
CA ALA A 233 -6.68 -0.18 -1.33
C ALA A 233 -6.45 1.25 -0.77
N PRO A 234 -5.53 2.08 -1.29
CA PRO A 234 -5.37 3.45 -0.81
C PRO A 234 -6.60 4.33 -1.05
N GLU A 235 -7.22 4.20 -2.24
CA GLU A 235 -8.44 4.92 -2.60
C GLU A 235 -9.61 4.53 -1.69
N ARG A 236 -9.87 3.23 -1.52
CA ARG A 236 -10.94 2.72 -0.65
C ARG A 236 -10.76 3.14 0.80
N ALA A 237 -9.53 3.15 1.32
CA ALA A 237 -9.25 3.63 2.66
C ALA A 237 -9.59 5.12 2.82
N ALA A 238 -9.17 5.96 1.87
CA ALA A 238 -9.49 7.39 1.87
C ALA A 238 -10.99 7.68 1.69
N GLU A 239 -11.66 6.97 0.77
CA GLU A 239 -13.12 7.05 0.58
C GLU A 239 -13.86 6.70 1.86
N HIS A 240 -13.48 5.61 2.51
CA HIS A 240 -14.13 5.18 3.75
C HIS A 240 -13.93 6.20 4.87
N LEU A 241 -12.71 6.75 5.02
CA LEU A 241 -12.47 7.79 6.02
C LEU A 241 -13.26 9.07 5.72
N THR A 242 -13.33 9.46 4.45
CA THR A 242 -14.15 10.60 4.00
C THR A 242 -15.61 10.36 4.36
N GLU A 243 -16.14 9.17 4.10
CA GLU A 243 -17.53 8.83 4.40
C GLU A 243 -17.83 8.83 5.91
N LEU A 244 -16.88 8.35 6.74
CA LEU A 244 -17.01 8.42 8.20
C LEU A 244 -17.07 9.88 8.69
N LYS A 245 -16.31 10.81 8.09
CA LYS A 245 -16.41 12.25 8.37
C LYS A 245 -17.76 12.80 7.91
N THR A 246 -18.15 12.55 6.67
CA THR A 246 -19.37 13.11 6.04
C THR A 246 -20.64 12.65 6.74
N ARG A 247 -20.70 11.39 7.19
CA ARG A 247 -21.82 10.86 7.98
C ARG A 247 -21.84 11.33 9.43
N GLY A 248 -20.85 12.09 9.86
CA GLY A 248 -20.68 12.50 11.24
C GLY A 248 -20.28 11.38 12.18
N VAL A 249 -19.83 10.21 11.69
CA VAL A 249 -19.30 9.10 12.51
C VAL A 249 -17.98 9.50 13.18
N LEU A 250 -17.20 10.35 12.50
CA LEU A 250 -16.08 11.05 13.10
C LEU A 250 -16.50 12.50 13.37
N GLU A 251 -16.14 13.00 14.55
CA GLU A 251 -16.35 14.38 14.95
C GLU A 251 -15.01 15.12 14.98
N ARG A 252 -15.01 16.40 14.58
CA ARG A 252 -13.83 17.25 14.63
C ARG A 252 -13.54 17.62 16.08
N LEU A 253 -12.29 17.46 16.51
CA LEU A 253 -11.84 17.96 17.81
C LEU A 253 -11.75 19.49 17.74
N ALA A 254 -12.33 20.18 18.72
CA ALA A 254 -12.20 21.63 18.82
C ALA A 254 -10.74 22.02 18.98
N GLU A 255 -10.29 23.06 18.28
CA GLU A 255 -8.96 23.62 18.48
C GLU A 255 -8.85 24.09 19.94
N THR A 256 -7.94 23.48 20.70
CA THR A 256 -7.58 23.97 22.03
C THR A 256 -6.95 25.34 21.84
N ARG A 257 -7.74 26.42 21.97
CA ARG A 257 -7.19 27.77 22.09
C ARG A 257 -6.26 27.75 23.28
N GLN A 258 -4.96 27.88 23.06
CA GLN A 258 -4.05 28.22 24.13
C GLN A 258 -4.50 29.61 24.62
N GLN A 259 -4.94 29.69 25.87
CA GLN A 259 -4.98 30.96 26.57
C GLN A 259 -3.53 31.44 26.64
N GLU A 260 -3.20 32.45 25.85
CA GLU A 260 -2.03 33.27 26.09
C GLU A 260 -2.23 33.93 27.45
N GLY A 261 -1.60 33.35 28.48
CA GLY A 261 -1.52 33.93 29.81
C GLY A 261 -0.66 35.19 29.76
N GLY A 262 -1.20 36.28 30.31
CA GLY A 262 -0.52 37.57 30.44
C GLY A 262 0.54 37.65 31.52
#